data_AF-A0A2W6SZ96-F1
#
_entry.id   AF-A0A2W6SZ96-F1
#
_cell.length_a   1.000
_cell.length_b   1.000
_cell.length_c   1.000
_cell.angle_alpha   90.00
_cell.angle_beta   90.00
_cell.angle_gamma   90.00
#
_symmetry.space_group_name_H-M   'P 1'
#
loop_
_entity.id
_entity.type
_entity.pdbx_description
1 polymer ?
#
loop_
_entity_poly.entity_id
_entity_poly.type
_entity_poly.pdbx_seq_one_letter_code
_entity_poly.pdbx_strand_id
1 'polypeptide(L)'
;MYTSEAERKTYYEIPPRKNFTSIIGILITLLLISISVLTVLKNLLYIQDLHFYILLFLSISIVVWRISLLKVILLEISKNTLLVKYAHPLKKSHYELPALEIPLHKLKSFKITREFFVYYLEISRRSERGNGVKNFYFRLGLLSEKQMANIREIINAIDDEIIGI
;
A
#
# COMPACT_ATOMS: atom_id res chain seq x y z
N MET A 1 43.11 0.77 -2.95
CA MET A 1 42.36 2.04 -2.99
C MET A 1 40.91 1.66 -3.25
N TYR A 2 40.05 1.55 -2.22
CA TYR A 2 39.22 2.65 -1.69
C TYR A 2 38.72 3.50 -2.86
N THR A 3 37.45 3.40 -3.27
CA THR A 3 36.33 3.90 -2.47
C THR A 3 35.06 3.07 -2.62
N SER A 4 34.37 2.92 -1.49
CA SER A 4 32.97 2.58 -1.36
C SER A 4 32.08 3.47 -2.24
N GLU A 5 31.70 2.99 -3.42
CA GLU A 5 30.45 3.41 -4.03
C GLU A 5 29.34 2.76 -3.20
N ALA A 6 28.95 3.46 -2.13
CA ALA A 6 27.58 3.42 -1.66
C ALA A 6 26.73 3.76 -2.89
N GLU A 7 26.30 2.73 -3.62
CA GLU A 7 25.34 2.81 -4.71
C GLU A 7 24.24 3.76 -4.25
N ARG A 8 24.13 4.92 -4.91
CA ARG A 8 23.02 5.85 -4.72
C ARG A 8 21.75 5.12 -5.16
N LYS A 9 21.19 4.32 -4.25
CA LYS A 9 19.83 3.83 -4.31
C LYS A 9 18.98 5.02 -3.92
N THR A 10 18.37 5.66 -4.91
CA THR A 10 17.39 6.71 -4.67
C THR A 10 16.11 6.04 -4.20
N TYR A 11 15.99 5.94 -2.88
CA TYR A 11 14.82 5.38 -2.23
C TYR A 11 13.67 6.36 -2.34
N TYR A 12 12.72 6.07 -3.22
CA TYR A 12 11.47 6.81 -3.29
C TYR A 12 10.41 6.04 -2.53
N GLU A 13 10.41 6.22 -1.20
CA GLU A 13 9.27 5.76 -0.41
C GLU A 13 8.04 6.53 -0.85
N ILE A 14 7.10 5.83 -1.50
CA ILE A 14 5.74 6.35 -1.61
C ILE A 14 5.28 6.55 -0.17
N PRO A 15 5.00 7.79 0.25
CA PRO A 15 4.82 8.10 1.65
C PRO A 15 3.79 7.14 2.22
N PRO A 16 4.10 6.45 3.34
CA PRO A 16 3.15 5.55 3.97
C PRO A 16 1.86 6.33 4.13
N ARG A 17 0.70 5.69 3.89
CA ARG A 17 -0.60 6.37 4.02
C ARG A 17 -0.55 7.18 5.31
N LYS A 18 -0.47 8.52 5.23
CA LYS A 18 -0.50 9.38 6.42
C LYS A 18 -1.78 9.14 7.22
N ASN A 19 -2.76 8.57 6.53
CA ASN A 19 -4.03 8.08 7.02
C ASN A 19 -3.97 6.68 7.67
N PHE A 20 -2.83 5.99 7.80
CA PHE A 20 -2.79 4.65 8.42
C PHE A 20 -3.18 4.71 9.90
N THR A 21 -2.59 5.65 10.64
CA THR A 21 -2.98 5.95 12.03
C THR A 21 -4.44 6.36 12.10
N SER A 22 -4.93 7.17 11.15
CA SER A 22 -6.34 7.55 11.06
C SER A 22 -7.26 6.36 10.75
N ILE A 23 -6.84 5.43 9.88
CA ILE A 23 -7.62 4.22 9.52
C ILE A 23 -7.68 3.28 10.72
N ILE A 24 -6.57 3.04 11.42
CA ILE A 24 -6.57 2.27 12.67
C ILE A 24 -7.46 2.97 13.70
N GLY A 25 -7.33 4.29 13.86
CA GLY A 25 -8.16 5.06 14.77
C GLY A 25 -9.65 4.88 14.48
N ILE A 26 -10.06 5.03 13.21
CA ILE A 26 -11.45 4.81 12.78
C ILE A 26 -11.90 3.37 13.07
N LEU A 27 -11.08 2.36 12.78
CA LEU A 27 -11.40 0.95 13.04
C LEU A 27 -11.59 0.68 14.54
N ILE A 28 -10.73 1.24 15.39
CA ILE A 28 -10.85 1.12 16.86
C ILE A 28 -12.09 1.85 17.36
N THR A 29 -12.37 3.06 16.87
CA THR A 29 -13.57 3.81 17.25
C THR A 29 -14.85 3.07 16.86
N LEU A 30 -14.90 2.49 15.64
CA LEU A 30 -16.01 1.66 15.21
C LEU A 30 -16.17 0.41 16.09
N LEU A 31 -15.06 -0.21 16.50
CA LEU A 31 -15.10 -1.33 17.44
C LEU A 31 -15.70 -0.90 18.78
N LEU A 32 -15.26 0.22 19.35
CA LEU A 32 -15.81 0.74 20.61
C LEU A 32 -17.31 1.04 20.51
N ILE A 33 -17.74 1.67 19.41
CA ILE A 33 -19.17 1.91 19.15
C ILE A 33 -19.93 0.58 19.08
N SER A 34 -19.40 -0.42 18.38
CA SER A 34 -20.04 -1.74 18.27
C SER A 34 -20.18 -2.43 19.63
N ILE A 35 -19.17 -2.33 20.50
CA ILE A 35 -19.21 -2.88 21.86
C ILE A 35 -20.26 -2.16 22.72
N SER A 36 -20.31 -0.83 22.65
CA SER A 36 -21.31 -0.03 23.36
C SER A 36 -22.74 -0.39 22.92
N VAL A 37 -22.97 -0.52 21.62
CA VAL A 37 -24.26 -0.92 21.05
C VAL A 37 -24.63 -2.34 21.50
N LEU A 38 -23.71 -3.31 21.41
CA LEU A 38 -23.91 -4.68 21.90
C LEU A 38 -24.28 -4.74 23.38
N THR A 39 -23.64 -3.90 24.21
CA THR A 39 -23.90 -3.83 25.65
C THR A 39 -25.30 -3.28 25.94
N VAL A 40 -25.73 -2.24 25.22
CA VAL A 40 -27.09 -1.70 25.33
C VAL A 40 -28.13 -2.73 24.87
N LEU A 41 -27.86 -3.43 23.76
CA LEU A 41 -28.72 -4.50 23.24
C LEU A 41 -28.86 -5.67 24.21
N LYS A 42 -27.78 -6.05 24.90
CA LYS A 42 -27.84 -7.08 25.95
C LYS A 42 -28.83 -6.69 27.05
N ASN A 43 -28.76 -5.44 27.51
CA ASN A 43 -29.63 -4.94 28.56
C ASN A 43 -31.08 -4.76 28.10
N LEU A 44 -31.32 -4.44 26.82
CA LEU A 44 -32.67 -4.19 26.28
C LEU A 44 -33.40 -5.48 25.89
N LEU A 45 -32.69 -6.44 25.27
CA LEU A 45 -33.27 -7.66 24.70
C LEU A 45 -33.04 -8.92 25.54
N TYR A 46 -32.44 -8.80 26.74
CA TYR A 46 -32.11 -9.95 27.60
C TYR A 46 -31.39 -11.09 26.87
N ILE A 47 -30.40 -10.72 26.06
CA ILE A 47 -29.63 -11.67 25.25
C ILE A 47 -28.84 -12.60 26.18
N GLN A 48 -28.90 -13.90 25.92
CA GLN A 48 -28.13 -14.91 26.64
C GLN A 48 -26.62 -14.63 26.54
N ASP A 49 -25.89 -14.79 27.65
CA ASP A 49 -24.47 -14.45 27.75
C ASP A 49 -23.61 -15.09 26.65
N LEU A 50 -23.89 -16.35 26.30
CA LEU A 50 -23.16 -17.07 25.26
C LEU A 50 -23.24 -16.37 23.89
N HIS A 51 -24.43 -15.90 23.48
CA HIS A 51 -24.60 -15.20 22.21
C HIS A 51 -23.89 -13.83 22.23
N PHE A 52 -23.91 -13.13 23.35
CA PHE A 52 -23.19 -11.87 23.51
C PHE A 52 -21.68 -12.05 23.31
N TYR A 53 -21.07 -13.04 23.96
CA TYR A 53 -19.64 -13.29 23.84
C TYR A 53 -19.23 -13.76 22.43
N ILE A 54 -20.07 -14.56 21.76
CA ILE A 54 -19.81 -14.97 20.36
C ILE A 54 -19.79 -13.75 19.44
N LEU A 55 -20.78 -12.86 19.54
CA LEU A 55 -20.86 -11.64 18.71
C LEU A 55 -19.68 -10.70 18.97
N LEU A 56 -19.27 -10.56 20.24
CA LEU A 56 -18.10 -9.78 20.63
C LEU A 56 -16.81 -10.36 20.02
N PHE A 57 -16.63 -11.67 20.10
CA PHE A 57 -15.46 -12.34 19.53
C PHE A 57 -15.40 -12.15 18.01
N LEU A 58 -16.56 -12.25 17.33
CA LEU A 58 -16.67 -12.07 15.89
C LEU A 58 -16.31 -10.64 15.47
N SER A 59 -16.79 -9.62 16.19
CA SER A 59 -16.49 -8.22 15.88
C SER A 59 -15.00 -7.91 16.04
N ILE A 60 -14.37 -8.38 17.12
CA ILE A 60 -12.92 -8.23 17.35
C ILE A 60 -12.14 -8.96 16.25
N SER A 61 -12.53 -10.20 15.92
CA SER A 61 -11.86 -11.00 14.89
C SER A 61 -11.87 -10.32 13.52
N ILE A 62 -12.99 -9.68 13.14
CA ILE A 62 -13.09 -8.91 11.89
C ILE A 62 -12.13 -7.73 11.88
N VAL A 63 -11.99 -7.01 13.00
CA VAL A 63 -11.07 -5.87 13.11
C VAL A 63 -9.62 -6.33 13.03
N VAL A 64 -9.25 -7.38 13.76
CA VAL A 64 -7.89 -7.97 13.71
C VAL A 64 -7.56 -8.46 12.31
N TRP A 65 -8.50 -9.14 11.64
CA TRP A 65 -8.35 -9.56 10.25
C TRP A 65 -8.11 -8.36 9.33
N ARG A 66 -8.91 -7.30 9.45
CA ARG A 66 -8.76 -6.09 8.64
C ARG A 66 -7.41 -5.41 8.86
N ILE A 67 -6.93 -5.36 10.09
CA ILE A 67 -5.61 -4.80 10.41
C ILE A 67 -4.50 -5.65 9.79
N SER A 68 -4.61 -6.98 9.87
CA SER A 68 -3.62 -7.91 9.32
C SER A 68 -3.49 -7.83 7.78
N LEU A 69 -4.54 -7.39 7.09
CA LEU A 69 -4.53 -7.18 5.63
C LEU A 69 -4.00 -5.82 5.20
N LEU A 70 -3.59 -4.94 6.12
CA LEU A 70 -3.02 -3.64 5.75
C LEU A 70 -1.66 -3.84 5.05
N LYS A 71 -1.58 -3.37 3.81
CA LYS A 71 -0.35 -3.40 3.00
C LYS A 71 -0.04 -2.00 2.51
N VAL A 72 1.24 -1.63 2.59
CA VAL A 72 1.82 -0.43 2.00
C VAL A 72 2.65 -0.87 0.79
N ILE A 73 2.68 -0.02 -0.25
CA ILE A 73 3.53 -0.23 -1.42
C ILE A 73 4.78 0.60 -1.24
N LEU A 74 5.93 -0.03 -1.33
CA LEU A 74 7.25 0.62 -1.32
C LEU A 74 7.83 0.50 -2.72
N LEU A 75 8.20 1.63 -3.29
CA LEU A 75 8.85 1.70 -4.59
C LEU A 75 10.35 1.89 -4.33
N GLU A 76 11.18 1.02 -4.88
CA GLU A 76 12.63 1.14 -4.81
C GLU A 76 13.17 1.23 -6.23
N ILE A 77 13.92 2.28 -6.52
CA ILE A 77 14.52 2.52 -7.83
C ILE A 77 16.02 2.36 -7.67
N SER A 78 16.56 1.40 -8.41
CA SER A 78 18.00 1.23 -8.58
C SER A 78 18.37 1.59 -10.02
N LYS A 79 19.66 1.83 -10.28
CA LYS A 79 20.22 2.32 -11.56
C LYS A 79 19.58 1.70 -12.82
N ASN A 80 19.28 0.40 -12.80
CA ASN A 80 18.76 -0.31 -13.97
C ASN A 80 17.42 -1.01 -13.72
N THR A 81 16.86 -0.94 -12.51
CA THR A 81 15.71 -1.75 -12.10
C THR A 81 14.76 -0.99 -11.18
N LEU A 82 13.49 -1.00 -11.56
CA LEU A 82 12.36 -0.63 -10.72
C LEU A 82 11.89 -1.85 -9.91
N LEU A 83 11.92 -1.73 -8.59
CA LEU A 83 11.45 -2.75 -7.65
C LEU A 83 10.19 -2.24 -6.96
N VAL A 84 9.13 -3.04 -6.97
CA VAL A 84 7.92 -2.78 -6.20
C VAL A 84 7.83 -3.81 -5.09
N LYS A 85 7.89 -3.34 -3.86
CA LYS A 85 7.76 -4.16 -2.65
C LYS A 85 6.41 -3.88 -2.00
N TYR A 86 5.81 -4.92 -1.41
CA TYR A 86 4.81 -4.70 -0.38
C TYR A 86 5.51 -4.66 0.96
N ALA A 87 4.97 -3.90 1.90
CA ALA A 87 5.41 -3.91 3.28
C ALA A 87 4.18 -3.77 4.18
N HIS A 88 4.13 -4.57 5.26
CA HIS A 88 3.14 -4.33 6.30
C HIS A 88 3.57 -3.11 7.13
N PRO A 89 2.69 -2.13 7.41
CA PRO A 89 3.07 -0.87 8.08
C PRO A 89 3.64 -1.07 9.50
N LEU A 90 3.28 -2.16 10.18
CA LEU A 90 3.84 -2.51 11.50
C LEU A 90 5.17 -3.25 11.41
N LYS A 91 5.55 -3.74 10.23
CA LYS A 91 6.77 -4.52 10.04
C LYS A 91 7.88 -3.57 9.57
N LYS A 92 8.83 -3.29 10.46
CA LYS A 92 9.99 -2.41 10.17
C LYS A 92 11.00 -3.01 9.17
N SER A 93 10.86 -4.29 8.82
CA SER A 93 11.81 -4.96 7.96
C SER A 93 11.64 -4.54 6.50
N HIS A 94 12.68 -3.93 5.95
CA HIS A 94 12.79 -3.55 4.53
C HIS A 94 13.17 -4.75 3.63
N TYR A 95 13.34 -5.93 4.21
CA TYR A 95 13.78 -7.16 3.55
C TYR A 95 12.59 -8.02 3.10
N GLU A 96 11.54 -7.42 2.54
CA GLU A 96 10.52 -8.21 1.82
C GLU A 96 10.98 -8.43 0.38
N LEU A 97 10.80 -9.67 -0.10
CA LEU A 97 11.01 -10.02 -1.50
C LEU A 97 10.17 -9.07 -2.37
N PRO A 98 10.75 -8.45 -3.40
CA PRO A 98 10.03 -7.56 -4.28
C PRO A 98 8.91 -8.32 -4.99
N ALA A 99 7.71 -7.75 -4.93
CA ALA A 99 6.54 -8.28 -5.60
C ALA A 99 6.66 -8.15 -7.12
N LEU A 100 7.47 -7.18 -7.58
CA LEU A 100 7.76 -6.99 -8.99
C LEU A 100 9.13 -6.37 -9.17
N GLU A 101 9.93 -6.97 -10.04
CA GLU A 101 11.19 -6.42 -10.52
C GLU A 101 11.06 -6.16 -12.02
N ILE A 102 11.24 -4.91 -12.44
CA ILE A 102 11.21 -4.51 -13.84
C ILE A 102 12.50 -3.76 -14.17
N PRO A 103 13.28 -4.24 -15.15
CA PRO A 103 14.38 -3.45 -15.70
C PRO A 103 13.85 -2.16 -16.33
N LEU A 104 14.48 -1.01 -16.04
CA LEU A 104 14.03 0.31 -16.51
C LEU A 104 13.92 0.38 -18.04
N HIS A 105 14.84 -0.25 -18.78
CA HIS A 105 14.79 -0.33 -20.24
C HIS A 105 13.56 -1.08 -20.81
N LYS A 106 12.84 -1.86 -19.99
CA LYS A 106 11.58 -2.54 -20.36
C LYS A 106 10.35 -1.80 -19.88
N LEU A 107 10.52 -0.73 -19.11
CA LEU A 107 9.44 0.11 -18.62
C LEU A 107 8.92 0.96 -19.79
N LYS A 108 7.62 0.86 -20.06
CA LYS A 108 6.95 1.61 -21.13
C LYS A 108 6.22 2.84 -20.61
N SER A 109 5.55 2.69 -19.46
CA SER A 109 4.86 3.80 -18.81
C SER A 109 4.71 3.53 -17.32
N PHE A 110 4.75 4.60 -16.55
CA PHE A 110 4.58 4.60 -15.11
C PHE A 110 3.61 5.74 -14.76
N LYS A 111 2.37 5.42 -14.36
CA LYS A 111 1.33 6.45 -14.17
C LYS A 111 0.41 6.13 -13.00
N ILE A 112 -0.29 7.14 -12.50
CA ILE A 112 -1.33 6.99 -11.49
C ILE A 112 -2.68 7.03 -12.18
N THR A 113 -3.47 5.99 -11.97
CA THR A 113 -4.85 5.89 -12.45
C THR A 113 -5.80 5.99 -11.26
N ARG A 114 -6.85 6.80 -11.39
CA ARG A 114 -7.89 6.92 -10.37
C ARG A 114 -9.11 6.13 -10.83
N GLU A 115 -9.51 5.16 -10.03
CA GLU A 115 -10.80 4.48 -10.20
C GLU A 115 -11.67 4.75 -8.98
N PHE A 116 -12.82 5.38 -9.20
CA PHE A 116 -13.71 5.89 -8.15
C PHE A 116 -12.98 6.82 -7.15
N PHE A 117 -12.71 6.31 -5.95
CA PHE A 117 -12.02 7.01 -4.86
C PHE A 117 -10.65 6.37 -4.54
N VAL A 118 -10.24 5.36 -5.31
CA VAL A 118 -9.01 4.62 -5.06
C VAL A 118 -8.02 4.94 -6.16
N TYR A 119 -6.82 5.33 -5.76
CA TYR A 119 -5.69 5.50 -6.66
C TYR A 119 -4.94 4.19 -6.81
N TYR A 120 -4.52 3.94 -8.04
CA TYR A 120 -3.70 2.81 -8.47
C TYR A 120 -2.45 3.34 -9.15
N LEU A 121 -1.33 2.68 -8.89
CA LEU A 121 -0.10 2.83 -9.65
C LEU A 121 -0.13 1.78 -10.76
N GLU A 122 -0.15 2.26 -12.00
CA GLU A 122 -0.13 1.43 -13.19
C GLU A 122 1.28 1.44 -13.78
N ILE A 123 1.87 0.26 -13.87
CA ILE A 123 3.22 0.04 -14.40
C ILE A 123 3.08 -0.83 -15.64
N SER A 124 3.49 -0.30 -16.79
CA SER A 124 3.43 -1.02 -18.06
C SER A 124 4.82 -1.45 -18.49
N ARG A 125 4.98 -2.74 -18.80
CA ARG A 125 6.24 -3.35 -19.25
C ARG A 125 6.10 -3.88 -20.68
N ARG A 126 7.14 -3.75 -21.50
CA ARG A 126 7.24 -4.42 -22.80
C ARG A 126 7.46 -5.94 -22.61
N SER A 127 6.65 -6.76 -23.27
CA SER A 127 6.79 -8.22 -23.23
C SER A 127 8.01 -8.67 -24.03
N GLU A 128 8.68 -9.74 -23.57
CA GLU A 128 9.83 -10.33 -24.27
C GLU A 128 9.43 -11.26 -25.43
N ARG A 129 8.19 -11.77 -25.42
CA ARG A 129 7.71 -12.78 -26.38
C ARG A 129 6.79 -12.24 -27.49
N GLY A 130 6.64 -10.92 -27.61
CA GLY A 130 5.86 -10.30 -28.68
C GLY A 130 5.58 -8.82 -28.41
N ASN A 131 5.01 -8.11 -29.41
CA ASN A 131 4.63 -6.67 -29.35
C ASN A 131 3.54 -6.33 -28.31
N GLY A 132 3.36 -7.15 -27.28
CA GLY A 132 2.40 -6.94 -26.20
C GLY A 132 2.95 -6.07 -25.08
N VAL A 133 2.08 -5.28 -24.47
CA VAL A 133 2.34 -4.52 -23.24
C VAL A 133 1.68 -5.24 -22.09
N LYS A 134 2.44 -5.55 -21.03
CA LYS A 134 1.90 -6.12 -19.80
C LYS A 134 1.74 -5.01 -18.77
N ASN A 135 0.51 -4.81 -18.30
CA ASN A 135 0.19 -3.82 -17.27
C ASN A 135 0.12 -4.49 -15.89
N PHE A 136 0.69 -3.83 -14.89
CA PHE A 136 0.64 -4.20 -13.49
C PHE A 136 -0.06 -3.08 -12.72
N TYR A 137 -1.02 -3.45 -11.88
CA TYR A 137 -1.81 -2.50 -11.09
C TYR A 137 -1.52 -2.69 -9.61
N PHE A 138 -1.05 -1.62 -8.96
CA PHE A 138 -0.75 -1.60 -7.54
C PHE A 138 -1.67 -0.61 -6.83
N ARG A 139 -2.46 -1.10 -5.88
CA ARG A 139 -3.45 -0.27 -5.19
C ARG A 139 -2.81 0.65 -4.15
N LEU A 140 -2.69 1.95 -4.46
CA LEU A 140 -2.17 2.97 -3.53
C LEU A 140 -3.21 3.33 -2.46
N GLY A 141 -4.50 3.33 -2.83
CA GLY A 141 -5.60 3.69 -1.91
C GLY A 141 -6.04 5.13 -2.02
N LEU A 142 -6.50 5.68 -0.91
CA LEU A 142 -6.81 7.11 -0.78
C LEU A 142 -5.51 7.87 -0.55
N LEU A 143 -5.19 8.80 -1.45
CA LEU A 143 -4.02 9.67 -1.37
C LEU A 143 -4.48 11.11 -1.13
N SER A 144 -3.77 11.83 -0.27
CA SER A 144 -3.96 13.28 -0.15
C SER A 144 -3.31 14.01 -1.32
N GLU A 145 -3.70 15.27 -1.57
CA GLU A 145 -3.10 16.09 -2.64
C GLU A 145 -1.59 16.23 -2.50
N LYS A 146 -1.08 16.39 -1.28
CA LYS A 146 0.36 16.44 -1.01
C LYS A 146 1.07 15.14 -1.37
N GLN A 147 0.47 14.00 -1.04
CA GLN A 147 1.03 12.70 -1.42
C GLN A 147 0.97 12.50 -2.94
N MET A 148 -0.09 12.96 -3.59
CA MET A 148 -0.21 12.92 -5.04
C MET A 148 0.87 13.75 -5.73
N ALA A 149 1.16 14.95 -5.23
CA ALA A 149 2.23 15.80 -5.74
C ALA A 149 3.60 15.11 -5.62
N ASN A 150 3.92 14.56 -4.44
CA ASN A 150 5.17 13.83 -4.24
C ASN A 150 5.31 12.63 -5.19
N ILE A 151 4.24 11.86 -5.41
CA ILE A 151 4.30 10.71 -6.32
C ILE A 151 4.45 11.19 -7.77
N ARG A 152 3.82 12.31 -8.16
CA ARG A 152 4.03 12.91 -9.49
C ARG A 152 5.47 13.37 -9.70
N GLU A 153 6.10 13.96 -8.68
CA GLU A 153 7.54 14.30 -8.74
C GLU A 153 8.39 13.06 -8.93
N ILE A 154 8.08 11.96 -8.23
CA ILE A 154 8.76 10.66 -8.40
C ILE A 154 8.57 10.13 -9.82
N ILE A 155 7.35 10.18 -10.35
CA ILE A 155 7.04 9.72 -11.72
C ILE A 155 7.82 10.53 -12.75
N ASN A 156 7.82 11.86 -12.62
CA ASN A 156 8.54 12.74 -13.54
C ASN A 156 10.05 12.47 -13.50
N ALA A 157 10.62 12.28 -12.31
CA ALA A 157 12.04 11.93 -12.16
C ALA A 157 12.39 10.60 -12.88
N ILE A 158 11.47 9.62 -12.85
CA ILE A 158 11.64 8.34 -13.55
C ILE A 158 11.51 8.53 -15.07
N ASP A 159 10.52 9.29 -15.53
CA ASP A 159 10.30 9.53 -16.95
C ASP A 159 11.49 10.28 -17.58
N ASP A 160 12.07 11.26 -16.87
CA ASP A 160 13.29 11.95 -17.29
C ASP A 160 14.49 10.98 -17.39
N GLU A 161 14.61 10.04 -16.44
CA GLU A 161 15.66 9.02 -16.46
C GLU A 161 15.46 8.00 -17.61
N ILE A 162 14.21 7.73 -18.03
CA ILE A 162 13.91 6.88 -19.19
C ILE A 162 14.22 7.60 -20.51
N ILE A 163 13.95 8.92 -20.61
CA ILE A 163 14.17 9.72 -21.83
C ILE A 163 15.65 10.09 -22.00
N GLY A 164 16.40 10.22 -20.90
CA GLY A 164 17.83 10.52 -20.91
C GLY A 164 18.76 9.34 -21.25
N ILE A 165 18.22 8.13 -21.36
CA ILE A 165 18.89 6.88 -21.79
C ILE A 165 18.60 6.63 -23.27
#